data_AF-A0A496VCL2-F1
#
_entry.id   AF-A0A496VCL2-F1
#
_cell.length_a   1.000
_cell.length_b   1.000
_cell.length_c   1.000
_cell.angle_alpha   90.00
_cell.angle_beta   90.00
_cell.angle_gamma   90.00
#
_symmetry.space_group_name_H-M   'P 1'
#
loop_
_entity.id
_entity.type
_entity.pdbx_description
1 polymer ?
#
loop_
_entity_poly.entity_id
_entity_poly.type
_entity_poly.pdbx_seq_one_letter_code
_entity_poly.pdbx_strand_id
1 'polypeptide(L)'
;MPNDDKKTTCIREAIVLFELDYPCDSCVWRVLLPNYKPHLDENDPLERGIQKVFQETPADVAKAAIDEDVQMTEQGKASTEIDQVLTKRLNRSTRLTLEDVLAIVRNEPTQLENVKAITLARWQNMKAIAKAVNQRLLECQKQVERETGKRPNLSECQCLLILRLRIELDLNYNAIGAIIGKTEQATRQAAHRCYLKMRPYFKRCLSRVH
;
A
#
# COMPACT_ATOMS: atom_id res chain seq x y z
N MET A 1 -20.08 14.32 1.01
CA MET A 1 -18.96 13.54 1.59
C MET A 1 -17.93 14.48 2.25
N PRO A 2 -18.13 14.95 3.50
CA PRO A 2 -17.15 15.78 4.23
C PRO A 2 -16.52 15.09 5.46
N ASN A 3 -16.71 13.77 5.63
CA ASN A 3 -16.34 13.05 6.86
C ASN A 3 -14.99 12.31 6.81
N ASP A 4 -14.41 12.10 5.62
CA ASP A 4 -13.15 11.34 5.50
C ASP A 4 -11.92 12.22 5.76
N ASP A 5 -11.95 13.50 5.36
CA ASP A 5 -10.85 14.43 5.64
C ASP A 5 -10.64 14.68 7.13
N LYS A 6 -11.72 14.85 7.90
CA LYS A 6 -11.62 15.02 9.35
C LYS A 6 -11.06 13.79 10.05
N LYS A 7 -11.41 12.59 9.59
CA LYS A 7 -10.87 11.33 10.13
C LYS A 7 -9.40 11.18 9.78
N THR A 8 -9.01 11.44 8.53
CA THR A 8 -7.63 11.34 8.07
C THR A 8 -6.72 12.35 8.78
N THR A 9 -7.15 13.60 8.90
CA THR A 9 -6.45 14.62 9.70
C THR A 9 -6.30 14.17 11.15
N CYS A 10 -7.36 13.60 11.72
CA CYS A 10 -7.31 13.14 13.10
C CYS A 10 -6.34 11.98 13.33
N ILE A 11 -6.27 11.05 12.38
CA ILE A 11 -5.31 9.94 12.45
C ILE A 11 -3.88 10.47 12.27
N ARG A 12 -3.65 11.44 11.38
CA ARG A 12 -2.35 12.11 11.22
C ARG A 12 -1.90 12.81 12.50
N GLU A 13 -2.79 13.55 13.16
CA GLU A 13 -2.50 14.18 14.47
C GLU A 13 -2.19 13.14 15.55
N ALA A 14 -2.99 12.06 15.62
CA ALA A 14 -2.75 10.99 16.57
C ALA A 14 -1.42 10.26 16.33
N ILE A 15 -1.00 10.11 15.06
CA ILE A 15 0.33 9.62 14.68
C ILE A 15 1.40 10.56 15.23
N VAL A 16 1.30 11.88 15.02
CA VAL A 16 2.28 12.86 15.53
C VAL A 16 2.37 12.81 17.05
N LEU A 17 1.23 12.76 17.75
CA LEU A 17 1.23 12.67 19.22
C LEU A 17 1.84 11.37 19.72
N PHE A 18 1.57 10.24 19.05
CA PHE A 18 2.17 8.95 19.38
C PHE A 18 3.69 8.94 19.11
N GLU A 19 4.14 9.62 18.06
CA GLU A 19 5.56 9.80 17.75
C GLU A 19 6.31 10.61 18.82
N LEU A 20 5.65 11.58 19.46
CA LEU A 20 6.22 12.35 20.56
C LEU A 20 6.40 11.52 21.84
N ASP A 21 5.46 10.63 22.14
CA ASP A 21 5.51 9.77 23.33
C ASP A 21 6.47 8.57 23.15
N TYR A 22 6.77 8.21 21.89
CA TYR A 22 7.72 7.15 21.52
C TYR A 22 8.77 7.67 20.54
N PRO A 23 9.61 8.62 20.98
CA PRO A 23 10.62 9.22 20.11
C PRO A 23 11.65 8.16 19.76
N CYS A 24 11.79 7.92 18.46
CA CYS A 24 12.85 7.11 17.93
C CYS A 24 13.37 7.83 16.71
N ASP A 25 14.46 8.57 16.87
CA ASP A 25 15.11 9.29 15.77
C ASP A 25 15.60 8.35 14.65
N SER A 26 15.69 7.07 14.98
CA SER A 26 16.07 5.96 14.11
C SER A 26 14.89 5.21 13.50
N CYS A 27 13.64 5.49 13.90
CA CYS A 27 12.49 4.66 13.54
C CYS A 27 12.24 4.64 12.02
N VAL A 28 11.58 3.57 11.61
CA VAL A 28 11.21 3.22 10.23
C VAL A 28 10.14 4.10 9.63
N TRP A 29 9.34 4.78 10.43
CA TRP A 29 8.24 5.58 9.91
C TRP A 29 8.68 6.92 9.29
N ARG A 30 9.94 7.34 9.50
CA ARG A 30 10.59 8.48 8.81
C ARG A 30 11.21 8.09 7.46
N VAL A 31 10.82 6.94 6.87
CA VAL A 31 11.23 6.61 5.50
C VAL A 31 10.72 7.72 4.59
N LEU A 32 11.65 8.44 3.96
CA LEU A 32 11.34 9.22 2.77
C LEU A 32 10.87 8.20 1.73
N LEU A 33 9.56 8.05 1.59
CA LEU A 33 8.97 7.20 0.57
C LEU A 33 9.49 7.78 -0.75
N PRO A 34 10.33 7.04 -1.51
CA PRO A 34 10.99 7.57 -2.70
C PRO A 34 9.90 8.10 -3.61
N ASN A 35 10.00 9.39 -3.96
CA ASN A 35 8.97 10.18 -4.65
C ASN A 35 7.96 9.28 -5.35
N TYR A 36 6.94 8.88 -4.60
CA TYR A 36 5.73 8.37 -5.20
C TYR A 36 5.32 9.53 -6.08
N LYS A 37 5.53 9.41 -7.39
CA LYS A 37 4.97 10.36 -8.34
C LYS A 37 3.54 9.88 -8.52
N PRO A 38 2.56 10.42 -7.76
CA PRO A 38 1.17 10.07 -7.97
C PRO A 38 0.71 10.46 -9.35
N HIS A 39 1.30 11.49 -9.97
CA HIS A 39 0.90 12.13 -11.25
C HIS A 39 1.10 11.26 -12.49
N LEU A 40 0.44 10.11 -12.42
CA LEU A 40 -0.46 9.62 -13.42
C LEU A 40 -1.82 10.26 -13.00
N ASP A 41 -2.45 11.00 -13.91
CA ASP A 41 -3.73 11.68 -13.73
C ASP A 41 -4.78 10.84 -12.99
N GLU A 42 -5.13 11.21 -11.76
CA GLU A 42 -6.16 10.50 -10.96
C GLU A 42 -7.56 10.53 -11.63
N ASN A 43 -7.76 11.44 -12.58
CA ASN A 43 -8.97 11.49 -13.39
C ASN A 43 -8.96 10.47 -14.52
N ASP A 44 -7.80 9.92 -14.91
CA ASP A 44 -7.71 8.83 -15.88
C ASP A 44 -8.24 7.53 -15.25
N PRO A 45 -9.34 6.96 -15.79
CA PRO A 45 -9.90 5.71 -15.28
C PRO A 45 -8.91 4.54 -15.36
N LEU A 46 -8.01 4.51 -16.34
CA LEU A 46 -7.00 3.46 -16.52
C LEU A 46 -5.99 3.48 -15.37
N GLU A 47 -5.45 4.66 -15.09
CA GLU A 47 -4.45 4.86 -14.04
C GLU A 47 -5.04 4.64 -12.65
N ARG A 48 -6.28 5.10 -12.42
CA ARG A 48 -7.02 4.87 -11.18
C ARG A 48 -7.28 3.38 -10.95
N GLY A 49 -7.71 2.66 -11.99
CA GLY A 49 -7.96 1.23 -11.91
C GLY A 49 -6.68 0.45 -11.59
N ILE A 50 -5.58 0.71 -12.31
CA ILE A 50 -4.30 0.07 -12.05
C ILE A 50 -3.79 0.42 -10.65
N GLN A 51 -3.88 1.69 -10.24
CA GLN A 51 -3.50 2.12 -8.89
C GLN A 51 -4.24 1.32 -7.81
N LYS A 52 -5.56 1.15 -7.96
CA LYS A 52 -6.36 0.38 -7.02
C LYS A 52 -5.95 -1.10 -6.98
N VAL A 53 -5.55 -1.68 -8.11
CA VAL A 53 -4.98 -3.05 -8.13
C VAL A 53 -3.73 -3.15 -7.25
N PHE A 54 -2.80 -2.19 -7.36
CA PHE A 54 -1.58 -2.15 -6.53
C PHE A 54 -1.84 -1.80 -5.06
N GLN A 55 -2.94 -1.10 -4.74
CA GLN A 55 -3.35 -0.83 -3.36
C GLN A 55 -3.91 -2.08 -2.66
N GLU A 56 -4.57 -2.95 -3.43
CA GLU A 56 -5.25 -4.11 -2.88
C GLU A 56 -4.45 -5.43 -2.97
N THR A 57 -3.36 -5.44 -3.72
CA THR A 57 -2.62 -6.66 -4.05
C THR A 57 -1.11 -6.45 -3.92
N PRO A 58 -0.34 -7.45 -3.44
CA PRO A 58 1.12 -7.40 -3.46
C PRO A 58 1.65 -7.05 -4.85
N ALA A 59 2.62 -6.14 -4.92
CA ALA A 59 3.05 -5.53 -6.19
C ALA A 59 3.47 -6.56 -7.26
N ASP A 60 4.17 -7.63 -6.86
CA ASP A 60 4.60 -8.68 -7.80
C ASP A 60 3.41 -9.49 -8.34
N VAL A 61 2.38 -9.72 -7.51
CA VAL A 61 1.13 -10.41 -7.92
C VAL A 61 0.30 -9.50 -8.82
N ALA A 62 0.18 -8.21 -8.48
CA ALA A 62 -0.50 -7.21 -9.30
C ALA A 62 0.12 -7.12 -10.69
N LYS A 63 1.45 -6.94 -10.78
CA LYS A 63 2.17 -6.90 -12.06
C LYS A 63 1.94 -8.18 -12.86
N ALA A 64 2.14 -9.35 -12.25
CA ALA A 64 2.00 -10.63 -12.95
C ALA A 64 0.58 -10.86 -13.48
N ALA A 65 -0.45 -10.45 -12.73
CA ALA A 65 -1.84 -10.56 -13.17
C ALA A 65 -2.14 -9.63 -14.36
N ILE A 66 -1.70 -8.37 -14.30
CA ILE A 66 -1.91 -7.42 -15.41
C ILE A 66 -1.11 -7.82 -16.65
N ASP A 67 0.15 -8.26 -16.51
CA ASP A 67 0.97 -8.71 -17.63
C ASP A 67 0.37 -9.93 -18.34
N GLU A 68 -0.12 -10.92 -17.57
CA GLU A 68 -0.76 -12.13 -18.09
C GLU A 68 -2.04 -11.77 -18.85
N ASP A 69 -2.82 -10.82 -18.33
CA ASP A 69 -4.02 -10.34 -18.98
C ASP A 69 -3.74 -9.59 -20.29
N VAL A 70 -2.77 -8.66 -20.26
CA VAL A 70 -2.27 -7.95 -21.45
C VAL A 70 -1.84 -8.95 -22.51
N GLN A 71 -1.08 -9.98 -22.13
CA GLN A 71 -0.63 -11.02 -23.04
C GLN A 71 -1.79 -11.83 -23.64
N MET A 72 -2.79 -12.19 -22.83
CA MET A 72 -3.97 -12.91 -23.32
C MET A 72 -4.83 -12.04 -24.25
N THR A 73 -4.92 -10.74 -23.96
CA THR A 73 -5.61 -9.76 -24.81
C THR A 73 -4.90 -9.60 -26.16
N GLU A 74 -3.56 -9.50 -26.17
CA GLU A 74 -2.77 -9.48 -27.42
C GLU A 74 -2.95 -10.75 -28.26
N GLN A 75 -3.17 -11.90 -27.61
CA GLN A 75 -3.45 -13.18 -28.26
C GLN A 75 -4.90 -13.32 -28.75
N GLY A 76 -5.75 -12.31 -28.54
CA GLY A 76 -7.17 -12.34 -28.94
C GLY A 76 -8.01 -13.34 -28.13
N LYS A 77 -7.61 -13.66 -26.90
CA LYS A 77 -8.37 -14.56 -26.01
C LYS A 77 -9.71 -13.96 -25.61
N ALA A 78 -10.70 -14.81 -25.40
CA ALA A 78 -12.02 -14.37 -24.97
C ALA A 78 -11.99 -13.91 -23.51
N SER A 79 -12.86 -12.95 -23.14
CA SER A 79 -12.94 -12.44 -21.76
C SER A 79 -13.12 -13.54 -20.72
N THR A 80 -13.95 -14.54 -21.04
CA THR A 80 -14.23 -15.66 -20.15
C THR A 80 -13.00 -16.54 -19.88
N GLU A 81 -12.06 -16.63 -20.83
CA GLU A 81 -10.80 -17.34 -20.65
C GLU A 81 -9.85 -16.56 -19.73
N ILE A 82 -9.79 -15.24 -19.92
CA ILE A 82 -9.00 -14.32 -19.09
C ILE A 82 -9.50 -14.34 -17.64
N ASP A 83 -10.81 -14.21 -17.43
CA ASP A 83 -11.43 -14.16 -16.10
C ASP A 83 -11.14 -15.42 -15.27
N GLN A 84 -11.10 -16.60 -15.90
CA GLN A 84 -10.79 -17.87 -15.24
C GLN A 84 -9.37 -17.91 -14.68
N VAL A 85 -8.42 -17.26 -15.35
CA VAL A 85 -7.01 -17.21 -14.93
C VAL A 85 -6.84 -16.25 -13.75
N LEU A 86 -7.43 -15.06 -13.84
CA LEU A 86 -7.32 -14.03 -12.80
C LEU A 86 -8.01 -14.40 -11.48
N THR A 87 -9.09 -15.17 -11.55
CA THR A 87 -9.87 -15.59 -10.36
C THR A 87 -9.03 -16.37 -9.35
N LYS A 88 -7.92 -16.98 -9.76
CA LYS A 88 -7.01 -17.71 -8.87
C LYS A 88 -6.01 -16.81 -8.14
N ARG A 89 -5.77 -15.58 -8.61
CA ARG A 89 -4.67 -14.71 -8.14
C ARG A 89 -5.17 -13.46 -7.42
N LEU A 90 -6.32 -12.94 -7.82
CA LEU A 90 -6.85 -11.67 -7.32
C LEU A 90 -8.08 -11.90 -6.45
N ASN A 91 -8.26 -11.02 -5.45
CA ASN A 91 -9.52 -10.96 -4.75
C ASN A 91 -10.62 -10.38 -5.66
N ARG A 92 -11.89 -10.58 -5.30
CA ARG A 92 -13.04 -10.15 -6.12
C ARG A 92 -13.04 -8.65 -6.46
N SER A 93 -12.73 -7.77 -5.52
CA SER A 93 -12.72 -6.31 -5.75
C SER A 93 -11.66 -5.92 -6.77
N THR A 94 -10.46 -6.46 -6.59
CA THR A 94 -9.34 -6.20 -7.48
C THR A 94 -9.58 -6.76 -8.87
N ARG A 95 -10.18 -7.96 -8.97
CA ARG A 95 -10.52 -8.58 -10.26
C ARG A 95 -11.53 -7.73 -11.04
N LEU A 96 -12.62 -7.31 -10.40
CA LEU A 96 -13.61 -6.41 -11.02
C LEU A 96 -12.98 -5.09 -11.49
N THR A 97 -12.07 -4.53 -10.68
CA THR A 97 -11.35 -3.31 -11.05
C THR A 97 -10.45 -3.52 -12.28
N LEU A 98 -9.78 -4.68 -12.38
CA LEU A 98 -8.95 -5.02 -13.54
C LEU A 98 -9.81 -5.27 -14.79
N GLU A 99 -10.95 -5.95 -14.64
CA GLU A 99 -11.94 -6.14 -15.71
C GLU A 99 -12.40 -4.78 -16.30
N ASP A 100 -12.66 -3.77 -15.45
CA ASP A 100 -13.02 -2.42 -15.87
C ASP A 100 -11.89 -1.72 -16.66
N VAL A 101 -10.63 -1.83 -16.20
CA VAL A 101 -9.46 -1.28 -16.91
C VAL A 101 -9.34 -1.87 -18.31
N LEU A 102 -9.61 -3.16 -18.46
CA LEU A 102 -9.42 -3.86 -19.73
C LEU A 102 -10.59 -3.66 -20.68
N ALA A 103 -11.79 -3.39 -20.17
CA ALA A 103 -12.89 -2.94 -21.01
C ALA A 103 -12.50 -1.67 -21.78
N ILE A 104 -11.73 -0.77 -21.16
CA ILE A 104 -11.18 0.43 -21.82
C ILE A 104 -10.20 0.03 -22.92
N VAL A 105 -9.24 -0.85 -22.63
CA VAL A 105 -8.23 -1.32 -23.60
C VAL A 105 -8.86 -2.05 -24.79
N ARG A 106 -9.92 -2.83 -24.58
CA ARG A 106 -10.63 -3.53 -25.67
C ARG A 106 -11.33 -2.57 -26.61
N ASN A 107 -11.88 -1.48 -26.08
CA ASN A 107 -12.50 -0.43 -26.88
C ASN A 107 -11.46 0.46 -27.57
N GLU A 108 -10.29 0.63 -26.97
CA GLU A 108 -9.18 1.44 -27.47
C GLU A 108 -7.84 0.69 -27.38
N PRO A 109 -7.48 -0.11 -28.40
CA PRO A 109 -6.25 -0.92 -28.38
C PRO A 109 -4.96 -0.09 -28.22
N THR A 110 -4.99 1.20 -28.56
CA THR A 110 -3.88 2.14 -28.35
C THR A 110 -3.56 2.35 -26.86
N GLN A 111 -4.48 2.03 -25.95
CA GLN A 111 -4.27 2.14 -24.49
C GLN A 111 -3.41 1.00 -23.92
N LEU A 112 -3.14 -0.06 -24.69
CA LEU A 112 -2.39 -1.21 -24.20
C LEU A 112 -0.96 -0.85 -23.76
N GLU A 113 -0.28 0.01 -24.54
CA GLU A 113 1.04 0.51 -24.18
C GLU A 113 0.99 1.41 -22.94
N ASN A 114 -0.10 2.16 -22.74
CA ASN A 114 -0.31 2.93 -21.52
C ASN A 114 -0.45 2.00 -20.31
N VAL A 115 -1.26 0.93 -20.40
CA VAL A 115 -1.38 -0.06 -19.31
C VAL A 115 -0.04 -0.64 -18.93
N LYS A 116 0.77 -1.05 -19.91
CA LYS A 116 2.13 -1.59 -19.67
C LYS A 116 3.01 -0.56 -18.96
N ALA A 117 3.03 0.68 -19.45
CA ALA A 117 3.84 1.76 -18.89
C ALA A 117 3.44 2.10 -17.45
N ILE A 118 2.14 2.26 -17.20
CA ILE A 118 1.57 2.56 -15.88
C ILE A 118 1.86 1.41 -14.91
N THR A 119 1.62 0.17 -15.33
CA THR A 119 1.86 -1.02 -14.51
C THR A 119 3.33 -1.13 -14.12
N LEU A 120 4.25 -0.91 -15.06
CA LEU A 120 5.69 -0.91 -14.79
C LEU A 120 6.07 0.18 -13.79
N ALA A 121 5.59 1.41 -13.99
CA ALA A 121 5.87 2.53 -13.11
C ALA A 121 5.35 2.28 -11.68
N ARG A 122 4.10 1.78 -11.54
CA ARG A 122 3.52 1.45 -10.23
C ARG A 122 4.27 0.31 -9.55
N TRP A 123 4.64 -0.72 -10.28
CA TRP A 123 5.46 -1.80 -9.73
C TRP A 123 6.82 -1.31 -9.24
N GLN A 124 7.57 -0.56 -10.06
CA GLN A 124 8.88 -0.01 -9.67
C GLN A 124 8.79 0.86 -8.41
N ASN A 125 7.75 1.71 -8.31
CA ASN A 125 7.50 2.53 -7.14
C ASN A 125 7.26 1.68 -5.89
N MET A 126 6.42 0.65 -5.97
CA MET A 126 6.15 -0.24 -4.84
C MET A 126 7.40 -1.03 -4.41
N LYS A 127 8.25 -1.45 -5.35
CA LYS A 127 9.53 -2.09 -5.04
C LYS A 127 10.50 -1.11 -4.38
N ALA A 128 10.54 0.14 -4.83
CA ALA A 128 11.37 1.18 -4.24
C ALA A 128 10.94 1.49 -2.80
N ILE A 129 9.62 1.59 -2.55
CA ILE A 129 9.04 1.75 -1.21
C ILE A 129 9.42 0.56 -0.33
N ALA A 130 9.20 -0.67 -0.78
CA ALA A 130 9.56 -1.86 -0.02
C ALA A 130 11.06 -1.92 0.31
N LYS A 131 11.93 -1.54 -0.63
CA LYS A 131 13.37 -1.47 -0.40
C LYS A 131 13.71 -0.42 0.66
N ALA A 132 13.18 0.79 0.54
CA ALA A 132 13.45 1.88 1.48
C ALA A 132 12.96 1.54 2.90
N VAL A 133 11.77 0.97 3.02
CA VAL A 133 11.20 0.51 4.30
C VAL A 133 12.05 -0.57 4.94
N ASN A 134 12.43 -1.61 4.19
CA ASN A 134 13.24 -2.71 4.73
C ASN A 134 14.65 -2.26 5.09
N GLN A 135 15.27 -1.38 4.30
CA GLN A 135 16.56 -0.80 4.63
C GLN A 135 16.48 -0.03 5.94
N ARG A 136 15.44 0.81 6.13
CA ARG A 136 15.29 1.56 7.38
C ARG A 136 14.97 0.68 8.58
N LEU A 137 14.19 -0.39 8.41
CA LEU A 137 14.00 -1.43 9.46
C LEU A 137 15.33 -1.99 9.94
N LEU A 138 16.22 -2.32 8.99
CA LEU A 138 17.52 -2.87 9.30
C LEU A 138 18.44 -1.86 9.99
N GLU A 139 18.47 -0.61 9.52
CA GLU A 139 19.24 0.48 10.15
C GLU A 139 18.78 0.74 11.58
N CYS A 140 17.46 0.86 11.78
CA CYS A 140 16.86 1.05 13.10
C CYS A 140 17.19 -0.11 14.03
N GLN A 141 17.09 -1.35 13.54
CA GLN A 141 17.43 -2.52 14.34
C GLN A 141 18.90 -2.48 14.80
N LYS A 142 19.82 -2.26 13.84
CA LYS A 142 21.26 -2.22 14.13
C LYS A 142 21.63 -1.10 15.09
N GLN A 143 21.01 0.07 14.97
CA GLN A 143 21.32 1.19 15.85
C GLN A 143 20.91 0.89 17.29
N VAL A 144 19.68 0.44 17.52
CA VAL A 144 19.21 0.14 18.88
C VAL A 144 19.97 -1.04 19.48
N GLU A 145 20.36 -2.04 18.68
CA GLU A 145 21.24 -3.13 19.13
C GLU A 145 22.59 -2.60 19.62
N ARG A 146 23.20 -1.63 18.92
CA ARG A 146 24.46 -1.01 19.34
C ARG A 146 24.31 -0.19 20.62
N GLU A 147 23.22 0.56 20.76
CA GLU A 147 22.99 1.45 21.90
C GLU A 147 22.59 0.69 23.17
N THR A 148 21.81 -0.39 23.03
CA THR A 148 21.22 -1.10 24.17
C THR A 148 21.86 -2.46 24.45
N GLY A 149 22.67 -2.98 23.52
CA GLY A 149 23.23 -4.33 23.58
C GLY A 149 22.18 -5.45 23.47
N LYS A 150 20.92 -5.11 23.17
CA LYS A 150 19.78 -6.04 23.11
C LYS A 150 19.07 -5.94 21.77
N ARG A 151 18.44 -7.04 21.36
CA ARG A 151 17.58 -7.03 20.16
C ARG A 151 16.37 -6.10 20.41
N PRO A 152 16.14 -5.08 19.57
CA PRO A 152 15.11 -4.09 19.82
C PRO A 152 13.71 -4.64 19.64
N ASN A 153 12.81 -4.18 20.50
CA ASN A 153 11.39 -4.29 20.26
C ASN A 153 10.95 -3.13 19.35
N LEU A 154 10.72 -3.43 18.06
CA LEU A 154 10.30 -2.45 17.07
C LEU A 154 8.78 -2.37 16.93
N SER A 155 8.00 -2.82 17.92
CA SER A 155 6.54 -2.91 17.79
C SER A 155 5.89 -1.56 17.52
N GLU A 156 6.38 -0.50 18.17
CA GLU A 156 5.92 0.88 18.04
C GLU A 156 6.29 1.45 16.66
N CYS A 157 7.53 1.26 16.20
CA CYS A 157 7.94 1.65 14.84
C CYS A 157 7.09 0.94 13.77
N GLN A 158 6.82 -0.36 13.96
CA GLN A 158 5.99 -1.13 13.05
C GLN A 158 4.54 -0.63 13.03
N CYS A 159 4.01 -0.19 14.17
CA CYS A 159 2.68 0.39 14.25
C CYS A 159 2.55 1.67 13.42
N LEU A 160 3.49 2.59 13.61
CA LEU A 160 3.51 3.85 12.86
C LEU A 160 3.70 3.62 11.36
N LEU A 161 4.57 2.68 10.98
CA LEU A 161 4.76 2.30 9.58
C LEU A 161 3.47 1.75 8.95
N ILE A 162 2.80 0.78 9.58
CA ILE A 162 1.57 0.19 9.06
C ILE A 162 0.50 1.26 8.86
N LEU A 163 0.36 2.18 9.81
CA LEU A 163 -0.63 3.25 9.72
C LEU A 163 -0.29 4.26 8.62
N ARG A 164 0.97 4.70 8.52
CA ARG A 164 1.39 5.60 7.44
C ARG A 164 1.19 4.96 6.06
N LEU A 165 1.57 3.69 5.86
CA LEU A 165 1.32 2.99 4.60
C LEU A 165 -0.18 2.86 4.29
N ARG A 166 -1.01 2.72 5.32
CA ARG A 166 -2.47 2.66 5.16
C ARG A 166 -3.10 4.01 4.82
N ILE A 167 -2.57 5.12 5.35
CA ILE A 167 -3.18 6.45 5.21
C ILE A 167 -2.61 7.20 4.02
N GLU A 168 -1.28 7.22 3.88
CA GLU A 168 -0.60 8.03 2.88
C GLU A 168 -0.59 7.37 1.50
N LEU A 169 -0.71 6.04 1.43
CA LEU A 169 -0.68 5.27 0.19
C LEU A 169 -1.97 4.46 -0.07
N ASP A 170 -2.93 4.51 0.87
CA ASP A 170 -4.17 3.73 0.87
C ASP A 170 -3.97 2.21 0.59
N LEU A 171 -2.86 1.65 1.06
CA LEU A 171 -2.57 0.23 0.87
C LEU A 171 -3.41 -0.63 1.80
N ASN A 172 -3.89 -1.78 1.34
CA ASN A 172 -4.54 -2.75 2.21
C ASN A 172 -3.50 -3.58 3.00
N TYR A 173 -3.97 -4.38 3.95
CA TYR A 173 -3.08 -5.19 4.79
C TYR A 173 -2.32 -6.29 4.04
N ASN A 174 -2.78 -6.70 2.86
CA ASN A 174 -2.06 -7.65 2.02
C ASN A 174 -0.86 -6.99 1.35
N ALA A 175 -1.06 -5.84 0.70
CA ALA A 175 0.00 -5.03 0.10
C ALA A 175 1.01 -4.53 1.15
N ILE A 176 0.53 -4.04 2.31
CA ILE A 176 1.39 -3.65 3.43
C ILE A 176 2.21 -4.84 3.92
N GLY A 177 1.58 -6.01 4.09
CA GLY A 177 2.26 -7.22 4.54
C GLY A 177 3.44 -7.58 3.63
N ALA A 178 3.23 -7.53 2.31
CA ALA A 178 4.29 -7.78 1.34
C ALA A 178 5.47 -6.78 1.46
N ILE A 179 5.18 -5.50 1.72
CA ILE A 179 6.23 -4.47 1.92
C ILE A 179 7.10 -4.79 3.14
N ILE A 180 6.48 -5.22 4.25
CA ILE A 180 7.15 -5.42 5.54
C ILE A 180 7.54 -6.89 5.81
N GLY A 181 7.41 -7.77 4.81
CA GLY A 181 7.75 -9.20 4.92
C GLY A 181 6.85 -10.00 5.85
N LYS A 182 5.55 -9.70 5.91
CA LYS A 182 4.55 -10.39 6.74
C LYS A 182 3.37 -10.89 5.90
N THR A 183 2.69 -11.92 6.39
CA THR A 183 1.41 -12.34 5.82
C THR A 183 0.32 -11.30 6.07
N GLU A 184 -0.74 -11.31 5.26
CA GLU A 184 -1.90 -10.43 5.48
C GLU A 184 -2.47 -10.60 6.89
N GLN A 185 -2.66 -11.84 7.36
CA GLN A 185 -3.21 -12.11 8.69
C GLN A 185 -2.32 -11.56 9.81
N ALA A 186 -1.00 -11.75 9.71
CA ALA A 186 -0.06 -11.21 10.68
C ALA A 186 -0.06 -9.67 10.67
N THR A 187 -0.22 -9.06 9.49
CA THR A 187 -0.31 -7.61 9.32
C THR A 187 -1.60 -7.06 9.90
N ARG A 188 -2.75 -7.71 9.67
CA ARG A 188 -4.05 -7.37 10.29
C ARG A 188 -3.98 -7.44 11.81
N GLN A 189 -3.41 -8.50 12.36
CA GLN A 189 -3.25 -8.64 13.82
C GLN A 189 -2.33 -7.58 14.39
N ALA A 190 -1.23 -7.24 13.70
CA ALA A 190 -0.35 -6.16 14.10
C ALA A 190 -1.09 -4.83 14.09
N ALA A 191 -1.77 -4.49 12.98
CA ALA A 191 -2.56 -3.27 12.83
C ALA A 191 -3.62 -3.13 13.94
N HIS A 192 -4.33 -4.21 14.28
CA HIS A 192 -5.29 -4.21 15.37
C HIS A 192 -4.66 -3.87 16.73
N ARG A 193 -3.51 -4.48 17.06
CA ARG A 193 -2.77 -4.16 18.29
C ARG A 193 -2.31 -2.69 18.30
N CYS A 194 -1.88 -2.19 17.15
CA CYS A 194 -1.47 -0.79 16.98
C CYS A 194 -2.64 0.17 17.18
N TYR A 195 -3.81 -0.15 16.63
CA TYR A 195 -5.03 0.62 16.84
C TYR A 195 -5.41 0.68 18.33
N LEU A 196 -5.32 -0.44 19.05
CA LEU A 196 -5.59 -0.46 20.50
C LEU A 196 -4.63 0.44 21.28
N LYS A 197 -3.33 0.41 20.95
CA LYS A 197 -2.31 1.30 21.55
C LYS A 197 -2.59 2.78 21.23
N MET A 198 -3.06 3.07 20.03
CA MET A 198 -3.30 4.44 19.56
C MET A 198 -4.69 4.99 19.89
N ARG A 199 -5.61 4.15 20.37
CA ARG A 199 -6.97 4.53 20.77
C ARG A 199 -7.03 5.76 21.69
N PRO A 200 -6.15 5.95 22.70
CA PRO A 200 -6.16 7.16 23.53
C PRO A 200 -5.89 8.43 22.72
N TYR A 201 -5.02 8.36 21.73
CA TYR A 201 -4.64 9.48 20.87
C TYR A 201 -5.76 9.82 19.88
N PHE A 202 -6.41 8.79 19.30
CA PHE A 202 -7.60 8.99 18.47
C PHE A 202 -8.75 9.64 19.26
N LYS A 203 -8.98 9.23 20.51
CA LYS A 203 -9.99 9.85 21.38
C LYS A 203 -9.70 11.33 21.65
N ARG A 204 -8.45 11.67 21.99
CA ARG A 204 -8.02 13.06 22.26
C ARG A 204 -8.19 13.98 21.05
N CYS A 205 -7.96 13.45 19.86
CA CYS A 205 -8.19 14.20 18.64
C CYS A 205 -9.68 14.36 18.35
N LEU A 206 -10.49 13.30 18.43
CA LEU A 206 -11.93 13.38 18.18
C LEU A 206 -12.66 14.31 19.16
N SER A 207 -12.17 14.45 20.40
CA SER A 207 -12.70 15.41 21.37
C SER A 207 -12.39 16.88 21.07
N ARG A 208 -11.49 17.17 20.11
CA ARG A 208 -11.15 18.53 19.65
C ARG A 208 -11.89 18.93 18.37
N VAL A 209 -12.52 17.96 17.70
CA VAL A 209 -13.26 18.13 16.43
C VAL A 209 -14.77 18.32 16.67
N HIS A 210 -15.23 18.11 17.91
CA HIS A 210 -16.56 18.44 18.41
C HIS A 210 -16.52 19.70 19.28
#